data_AF-A0A9C8WUW2-F1
#
_entry.id   AF-A0A9C8WUW2-F1
#
_cell.length_a   1.000
_cell.length_b   1.000
_cell.length_c   1.000
_cell.angle_alpha   90.00
_cell.angle_beta   90.00
_cell.angle_gamma   90.00
#
_symmetry.space_group_name_H-M   'P 1'
#
loop_
_entity.id
_entity.type
_entity.pdbx_description
1 polymer ?
#
loop_
_entity_poly.entity_id
_entity_poly.type
_entity_poly.pdbx_seq_one_letter_code
_entity_poly.pdbx_strand_id
1 'polypeptide(L)'
;MQATICQTAANPSLFTAESFVGLVFLATIGLIVVGALIATISKRLVRCVAGLALCFTGVAGVYYFLLSPFLAMMQMLIYVGAVAILIAFAIMMATPEEGDIPAKKVTRFAGPLGFALASLVFAALTMLGLKTDWQVFPKSGTGDMQAM
;
A
#
# COMPACT_ATOMS: atom_id res chain seq x y z
N MET A 1 -0.19 3.94 36.30
CA MET A 1 0.87 3.06 36.83
C MET A 1 0.29 1.67 36.99
N GLN A 2 1.07 0.64 36.64
CA GLN A 2 0.75 -0.80 36.56
C GLN A 2 -0.03 -1.24 35.31
N ALA A 3 0.25 -2.36 34.64
CA ALA A 3 1.42 -3.24 34.55
C ALA A 3 1.04 -4.34 33.53
N THR A 4 0.93 -4.00 32.23
CA THR A 4 0.53 -4.97 31.19
C THR A 4 1.47 -5.04 29.99
N ILE A 5 2.68 -4.52 30.14
CA ILE A 5 3.75 -4.58 29.12
C ILE A 5 4.72 -5.75 29.33
N CYS A 6 4.44 -6.67 30.27
CA CYS A 6 5.31 -7.83 30.53
C CYS A 6 4.56 -9.16 30.76
N GLN A 7 3.62 -9.55 29.89
CA GLN A 7 3.21 -10.96 29.71
C GLN A 7 2.70 -11.09 28.26
N THR A 8 3.42 -11.64 27.29
CA THR A 8 3.94 -13.01 27.30
C THR A 8 4.92 -13.17 26.12
N ALA A 9 6.21 -13.24 26.43
CA ALA A 9 7.15 -14.00 25.60
C ALA A 9 6.87 -15.50 25.84
N ALA A 10 5.71 -16.00 25.45
CA ALA A 10 5.50 -17.44 25.31
C ALA A 10 5.90 -17.76 23.88
N ASN A 11 6.98 -18.52 23.77
CA ASN A 11 7.29 -19.42 22.67
C ASN A 11 6.69 -19.00 21.30
N PRO A 12 7.47 -18.46 20.34
CA PRO A 12 7.01 -18.28 18.97
C PRO A 12 6.85 -19.66 18.32
N SER A 13 5.89 -20.43 18.81
CA SER A 13 5.33 -21.55 18.10
C SER A 13 4.65 -20.94 16.88
N LEU A 14 5.07 -21.40 15.70
CA LEU A 14 4.64 -20.92 14.39
C LEU A 14 3.12 -21.03 14.13
N PHE A 15 2.33 -21.45 15.13
CA PHE A 15 0.94 -21.88 15.04
C PHE A 15 -0.02 -21.09 15.96
N THR A 16 0.39 -19.98 16.56
CA THR A 16 -0.52 -19.12 17.33
C THR A 16 -1.31 -18.19 16.39
N ALA A 17 -2.58 -17.89 16.70
CA ALA A 17 -3.43 -17.02 15.88
C ALA A 17 -2.77 -15.66 15.56
N GLU A 18 -2.02 -15.11 16.51
CA GLU A 18 -1.25 -13.87 16.36
C GLU A 18 -0.19 -13.94 15.24
N SER A 19 0.53 -15.07 15.12
CA SER A 19 1.51 -15.24 14.04
C SER A 19 0.85 -15.39 12.68
N PHE A 20 -0.33 -16.02 12.62
CA PHE A 20 -1.11 -16.12 11.40
C PHE A 20 -1.56 -14.74 10.89
N VAL A 21 -2.08 -13.88 11.77
CA VAL A 21 -2.47 -12.51 11.42
C VAL A 21 -1.28 -11.70 10.89
N GLY A 22 -0.13 -11.79 11.56
CA GLY A 22 1.11 -11.14 11.12
C GLY A 22 1.59 -11.62 9.74
N LEU A 23 1.50 -12.93 9.47
CA LEU A 23 1.85 -13.50 8.16
C LEU A 23 0.92 -13.01 7.06
N VAL A 24 -0.39 -12.94 7.30
CA VAL A 24 -1.35 -12.42 6.30
C VAL A 24 -1.11 -10.93 6.04
N PHE A 25 -0.81 -10.14 7.07
CA PHE A 25 -0.43 -8.74 6.90
C PHE A 25 0.85 -8.60 6.06
N LEU A 26 1.90 -9.37 6.37
CA LEU A 26 3.15 -9.35 5.60
C LEU A 26 2.94 -9.79 4.15
N ALA A 27 2.10 -10.82 3.93
CA ALA A 27 1.70 -11.25 2.58
C ALA A 27 0.98 -10.14 1.82
N THR A 28 0.13 -9.36 2.49
CA THR A 28 -0.58 -8.21 1.91
C THR A 28 0.40 -7.11 1.49
N ILE A 29 1.38 -6.77 2.34
CA ILE A 29 2.45 -5.83 1.98
C ILE A 29 3.29 -6.38 0.81
N GLY A 30 3.62 -7.66 0.83
CA GLY A 30 4.32 -8.33 -0.27
C GLY A 30 3.55 -8.22 -1.59
N LEU A 31 2.23 -8.39 -1.55
CA LEU A 31 1.35 -8.25 -2.70
C LEU A 31 1.40 -6.81 -3.26
N ILE A 32 1.39 -5.78 -2.40
CA ILE A 32 1.55 -4.38 -2.83
C ILE A 32 2.89 -4.17 -3.54
N VAL A 33 3.99 -4.63 -2.94
CA VAL A 33 5.34 -4.45 -3.49
C VAL A 33 5.50 -5.18 -4.82
N VAL A 34 5.03 -6.44 -4.91
CA VAL A 34 5.08 -7.23 -6.15
C VAL A 34 4.23 -6.57 -7.24
N GLY A 35 3.02 -6.11 -6.91
CA GLY A 35 2.15 -5.40 -7.85
C GLY A 35 2.79 -4.12 -8.38
N ALA A 36 3.38 -3.32 -7.49
CA ALA A 36 4.11 -2.10 -7.86
C ALA A 36 5.31 -2.41 -8.77
N LEU A 37 6.12 -3.41 -8.43
CA LEU A 37 7.26 -3.82 -9.25
C LEU A 37 6.84 -4.28 -10.65
N ILE A 38 5.81 -5.11 -10.74
CA ILE A 38 5.24 -5.54 -12.03
C ILE A 38 4.75 -4.33 -12.82
N ALA A 39 4.09 -3.38 -12.16
CA ALA A 39 3.56 -2.18 -12.80
C ALA A 39 4.66 -1.30 -13.40
N THR A 40 5.78 -1.10 -12.68
CA THR A 40 6.85 -0.17 -13.07
C THR A 40 7.89 -0.78 -14.00
N ILE A 41 8.15 -2.08 -13.93
CA ILE A 41 9.19 -2.76 -14.74
C ILE A 41 8.63 -3.20 -16.09
N SER A 42 7.32 -3.43 -16.19
CA SER A 42 6.69 -3.92 -17.41
C SER A 42 6.76 -2.89 -18.53
N LYS A 43 7.14 -3.35 -19.73
CA LYS A 43 7.10 -2.54 -20.96
C LYS A 43 5.71 -2.54 -21.61
N ARG A 44 4.96 -3.64 -21.45
CA ARG A 44 3.61 -3.78 -21.99
C ARG A 44 2.59 -3.14 -21.04
N LEU A 45 1.86 -2.13 -21.53
CA LEU A 45 0.85 -1.38 -20.75
C LEU A 45 -0.19 -2.29 -20.08
N VAL A 46 -0.64 -3.34 -20.78
CA VAL A 46 -1.60 -4.31 -20.23
C VAL A 46 -1.06 -4.98 -18.96
N ARG A 47 0.23 -5.33 -18.95
CA ARG A 47 0.88 -5.93 -17.77
C ARG A 47 1.11 -4.88 -16.67
N CYS A 48 1.35 -3.62 -17.03
CA CYS A 48 1.44 -2.54 -16.05
C CYS A 48 0.14 -2.39 -15.26
N VAL A 49 -0.99 -2.35 -15.96
CA VAL A 49 -2.32 -2.17 -15.34
C VAL A 49 -2.73 -3.40 -14.51
N ALA A 50 -2.37 -4.61 -14.95
CA ALA A 50 -2.56 -5.81 -14.14
C ALA A 50 -1.78 -5.74 -12.81
N GLY A 51 -0.53 -5.27 -12.84
CA GLY A 51 0.27 -5.03 -11.63
C GLY A 51 -0.33 -3.94 -10.72
N LEU A 52 -0.88 -2.88 -11.32
CA LEU A 52 -1.56 -1.80 -10.59
C LEU A 52 -2.83 -2.30 -9.87
N ALA A 53 -3.67 -3.10 -10.54
CA ALA A 53 -4.87 -3.69 -9.93
C ALA A 53 -4.52 -4.60 -8.74
N LEU A 54 -3.45 -5.39 -8.88
CA LEU A 54 -2.91 -6.21 -7.80
C LEU A 54 -2.44 -5.34 -6.62
N CYS A 55 -1.68 -4.28 -6.89
CA CYS A 55 -1.26 -3.32 -5.86
C CYS A 55 -2.46 -2.71 -5.10
N PHE A 56 -3.51 -2.25 -5.80
CA PHE A 56 -4.70 -1.70 -5.18
C PHE A 56 -5.47 -2.72 -4.33
N THR A 57 -5.47 -3.99 -4.72
CA THR A 57 -6.05 -5.07 -3.92
C THR A 57 -5.31 -5.24 -2.60
N GLY A 58 -3.97 -5.16 -2.62
CA GLY A 58 -3.16 -5.18 -1.41
C GLY A 58 -3.44 -3.98 -0.49
N VAL A 59 -3.61 -2.78 -1.04
CA VAL A 59 -3.97 -1.57 -0.27
C VAL A 59 -5.33 -1.73 0.42
N ALA A 60 -6.32 -2.35 -0.25
CA ALA A 60 -7.60 -2.66 0.38
C ALA A 60 -7.45 -3.59 1.60
N GLY A 61 -6.55 -4.57 1.51
CA GLY A 61 -6.17 -5.43 2.63
C GLY A 61 -5.58 -4.62 3.79
N VAL A 62 -4.70 -3.66 3.52
CA VAL A 62 -4.15 -2.77 4.56
C VAL A 62 -5.27 -1.98 5.26
N TYR A 63 -6.23 -1.41 4.53
CA TYR A 63 -7.38 -0.72 5.15
C TYR A 63 -8.25 -1.64 6.01
N TYR A 64 -8.38 -2.91 5.63
CA TYR A 64 -9.06 -3.89 6.46
C TYR A 64 -8.33 -4.13 7.79
N PHE A 65 -6.99 -4.25 7.75
CA PHE A 65 -6.16 -4.36 8.96
C PHE A 65 -6.18 -3.11 9.85
N LEU A 66 -6.44 -1.93 9.27
CA LEU A 66 -6.64 -0.67 10.00
C LEU A 66 -8.03 -0.56 10.67
N LEU A 67 -8.81 -1.65 10.71
CA LEU A 67 -10.18 -1.68 11.25
C LEU A 67 -11.11 -0.66 10.56
N SER A 68 -10.86 -0.34 9.29
CA SER A 68 -11.67 0.58 8.49
C SER A 68 -12.33 -0.16 7.32
N PRO A 69 -13.39 -0.96 7.58
CA PRO A 69 -14.01 -1.80 6.56
C PRO A 69 -14.71 -0.98 5.47
N PHE A 70 -15.25 0.20 5.81
CA PHE A 70 -15.88 1.09 4.84
C PHE A 70 -14.87 1.58 3.79
N LEU A 71 -13.67 2.03 4.21
CA LEU A 71 -12.62 2.45 3.30
C LEU A 71 -12.07 1.28 2.47
N ALA A 72 -11.93 0.08 3.07
CA ALA A 72 -11.50 -1.11 2.35
C ALA A 72 -12.47 -1.47 1.20
N MET A 73 -13.78 -1.41 1.45
CA MET A 73 -14.79 -1.65 0.41
C MET A 73 -14.76 -0.57 -0.68
N MET A 74 -14.67 0.70 -0.28
CA MET A 74 -14.54 1.81 -1.25
C MET A 74 -13.27 1.69 -2.10
N GLN A 75 -12.17 1.21 -1.50
CA GLN A 75 -10.92 0.96 -2.21
C GLN A 75 -11.11 -0.11 -3.31
N MET A 76 -11.78 -1.21 -2.98
CA MET A 76 -12.08 -2.26 -3.96
C MET A 76 -13.03 -1.76 -5.04
N LEU A 77 -14.11 -1.06 -4.69
CA LEU A 77 -15.11 -0.60 -5.65
C LEU A 77 -14.56 0.47 -6.59
N ILE A 78 -13.89 1.49 -6.06
CA ILE A 78 -13.44 2.65 -6.85
C ILE A 78 -12.12 2.35 -7.55
N TYR A 79 -11.09 1.89 -6.83
CA TYR A 79 -9.76 1.78 -7.43
C TYR A 79 -9.60 0.50 -8.25
N VAL A 80 -10.00 -0.66 -7.71
CA VAL A 80 -9.92 -1.93 -8.44
C VAL A 80 -11.06 -2.05 -9.46
N GLY A 81 -12.29 -1.70 -9.05
CA GLY A 81 -13.49 -1.87 -9.89
C GLY A 81 -13.67 -0.81 -10.97
N ALA A 82 -13.48 0.48 -10.66
CA ALA A 82 -13.67 1.54 -11.65
C ALA A 82 -12.35 1.97 -12.29
N VAL A 83 -11.42 2.53 -11.51
CA VAL A 83 -10.21 3.20 -12.04
C VAL A 83 -9.32 2.24 -12.83
N ALA A 84 -8.96 1.08 -12.26
CA ALA A 84 -8.09 0.12 -12.94
C ALA A 84 -8.71 -0.42 -14.23
N ILE A 85 -10.01 -0.70 -14.23
CA ILE A 85 -10.75 -1.18 -15.41
C ILE A 85 -10.85 -0.07 -16.47
N LEU A 86 -11.14 1.16 -16.08
CA LEU A 86 -11.16 2.31 -16.99
C LEU A 86 -9.80 2.53 -17.64
N ILE A 87 -8.71 2.44 -16.87
CA ILE A 87 -7.34 2.51 -17.43
C ILE A 87 -7.11 1.35 -18.39
N ALA A 88 -7.50 0.11 -18.03
CA ALA A 88 -7.35 -1.06 -18.89
C ALA A 88 -8.06 -0.88 -20.24
N PHE A 89 -9.32 -0.41 -20.23
CA PHE A 89 -10.05 -0.10 -21.45
C PHE A 89 -9.40 1.02 -22.25
N ALA A 90 -8.97 2.10 -21.59
CA ALA A 90 -8.32 3.23 -22.24
C ALA A 90 -7.04 2.80 -22.97
N ILE A 91 -6.17 2.00 -22.33
CA ILE A 91 -4.93 1.54 -22.98
C ILE A 91 -5.19 0.55 -24.11
N MET A 92 -6.25 -0.27 -24.02
CA MET A 92 -6.63 -1.18 -25.10
C MET A 92 -7.16 -0.40 -26.31
N MET A 93 -7.96 0.64 -26.07
CA MET A 93 -8.48 1.50 -27.14
C MET A 93 -7.40 2.40 -27.77
N ALA A 94 -6.36 2.76 -27.03
CA ALA A 94 -5.33 3.69 -27.49
C ALA A 94 -4.21 3.07 -28.36
N THR A 95 -4.34 1.82 -28.81
CA THR A 95 -3.28 1.07 -29.54
C THR A 95 -2.79 1.83 -30.79
N PRO A 96 -1.48 2.12 -30.90
CA PRO A 96 -0.53 1.21 -31.56
C PRO A 96 0.64 0.77 -30.66
N GLU A 97 0.97 -0.53 -30.71
CA GLU A 97 2.24 -1.08 -30.17
C GLU A 97 3.44 -0.33 -30.75
N GLU A 98 4.46 -0.12 -29.91
CA GLU A 98 5.82 0.39 -30.21
C GLU A 98 6.06 0.85 -31.67
N GLY A 99 5.68 2.08 -31.98
CA GLY A 99 6.46 2.86 -32.93
C GLY A 99 7.70 3.33 -32.18
N ASP A 100 8.90 2.92 -32.62
CA ASP A 100 10.21 3.28 -32.07
C ASP A 100 10.23 4.74 -31.57
N ILE A 101 9.92 4.95 -30.28
CA ILE A 101 10.12 6.24 -29.65
C ILE A 101 11.64 6.40 -29.64
N PRO A 102 12.21 7.37 -30.38
CA PRO A 102 13.66 7.50 -30.49
C PRO A 102 14.19 7.55 -29.07
N ALA A 103 15.07 6.60 -28.74
CA ALA A 103 15.62 6.47 -27.40
C ALA A 103 16.16 7.82 -26.98
N LYS A 104 15.38 8.55 -26.17
CA LYS A 104 15.78 9.84 -25.63
C LYS A 104 17.14 9.56 -25.00
N LYS A 105 18.19 10.28 -25.40
CA LYS A 105 19.53 10.12 -24.80
C LYS A 105 19.40 10.44 -23.32
N VAL A 106 19.09 9.41 -22.54
CA VAL A 106 19.01 9.50 -21.10
C VAL A 106 20.46 9.69 -20.67
N THR A 107 20.75 10.81 -20.04
CA THR A 107 22.10 11.07 -19.55
C THR A 107 22.48 9.94 -18.60
N ARG A 108 23.73 9.45 -18.65
CA ARG A 108 24.19 8.34 -17.82
C ARG A 108 23.97 8.58 -16.31
N PHE A 109 23.80 9.84 -15.92
CA PHE A 109 23.50 10.28 -14.55
C PHE A 109 22.01 10.32 -14.17
N ALA A 110 21.07 10.21 -15.11
CA ALA A 110 19.64 10.25 -14.82
C ALA A 110 19.16 9.09 -13.94
N GLY A 111 19.72 7.89 -14.13
CA GLY A 111 19.39 6.71 -13.31
C GLY A 111 19.80 6.90 -11.84
N PRO A 112 21.09 7.17 -11.55
CA PRO A 112 21.55 7.45 -10.19
C PRO A 112 20.83 8.64 -9.53
N LEU A 113 20.56 9.71 -10.29
CA LEU A 113 19.85 10.88 -9.77
C LEU A 113 18.40 10.55 -9.40
N GLY A 114 17.71 9.77 -10.24
CA GLY A 114 16.35 9.31 -9.95
C GLY A 114 16.30 8.42 -8.70
N PHE A 115 17.26 7.51 -8.55
CA PHE A 115 17.37 6.67 -7.35
C PHE A 115 17.69 7.51 -6.10
N ALA A 116 18.60 8.48 -6.20
CA ALA A 116 18.95 9.38 -5.11
C ALA A 116 17.75 10.24 -4.66
N LEU A 117 16.94 10.72 -5.60
CA LEU A 117 15.73 11.47 -5.27
C LEU A 117 14.66 10.57 -4.63
N ALA A 118 14.42 9.38 -5.18
CA ALA A 118 13.46 8.44 -4.63
C ALA A 118 13.86 7.98 -3.21
N SER A 119 15.15 7.70 -2.98
CA SER A 119 15.66 7.31 -1.67
C SER A 119 15.60 8.46 -0.66
N LEU A 120 15.87 9.70 -1.09
CA LEU A 120 15.73 10.89 -0.26
C LEU A 120 14.27 11.08 0.19
N VAL A 121 13.31 10.99 -0.73
CA VAL A 121 11.89 11.13 -0.41
C VAL A 121 11.43 9.99 0.50
N PHE A 122 11.83 8.74 0.21
CA PHE A 122 11.50 7.60 1.05
C PHE A 122 12.05 7.76 2.48
N ALA A 123 13.33 8.12 2.63
CA ALA A 123 13.96 8.34 3.92
C ALA A 123 13.30 9.49 4.70
N ALA A 124 12.94 10.59 4.01
CA ALA A 124 12.22 11.70 4.63
C ALA A 124 10.85 11.28 5.17
N LEU A 125 10.07 10.52 4.39
CA LEU A 125 8.77 10.00 4.83
C LEU A 125 8.90 9.01 6.00
N THR A 126 9.88 8.11 5.95
CA THR A 126 10.16 7.18 7.05
C THR A 126 10.55 7.93 8.33
N MET A 127 11.44 8.94 8.21
CA MET A 127 11.86 9.75 9.35
C MET A 127 10.68 10.53 9.94
N LEU A 128 9.82 11.11 9.10
CA LEU A 128 8.62 11.81 9.54
C LEU A 128 7.65 10.86 10.26
N GLY A 129 7.40 9.68 9.71
CA GLY A 129 6.49 8.69 10.30
C GLY A 129 6.96 8.17 11.67
N LEU A 130 8.28 7.98 11.85
CA LEU A 130 8.86 7.53 13.11
C LEU A 130 8.98 8.64 14.17
N LYS A 131 9.10 9.90 13.74
CA LYS A 131 9.19 11.05 14.64
C LYS A 131 7.85 11.69 14.98
N THR A 132 6.79 11.36 14.25
CA THR A 132 5.47 11.92 14.51
C THR A 132 4.88 11.24 15.75
N ASP A 133 4.61 12.03 16.79
CA ASP A 133 3.84 11.56 17.94
C ASP A 133 2.37 11.39 17.52
N TRP A 134 1.96 10.13 17.34
CA TRP A 134 0.61 9.77 16.95
C TRP A 134 -0.35 10.04 18.11
N GLN A 135 -1.12 11.14 18.00
CA GLN A 135 -2.10 11.50 19.03
C GLN A 135 -3.25 10.48 19.05
N VAL A 136 -3.30 9.67 20.10
CA VAL A 136 -4.41 8.76 20.36
C VAL A 136 -5.52 9.56 21.01
N PHE A 137 -6.54 9.93 20.22
CA PHE A 137 -7.70 10.62 20.76
C PHE A 137 -8.45 9.68 21.72
N PRO A 138 -8.70 10.09 22.98
CA PRO A 138 -9.57 9.33 23.86
C PRO A 138 -10.96 9.27 23.22
N LYS A 139 -11.57 8.09 23.20
CA LYS A 139 -12.92 7.84 22.68
C LYS A 139 -13.93 8.61 23.55
N SER A 140 -14.19 9.87 23.23
CA SER A 140 -15.19 10.72 23.89
C SER A 140 -16.58 10.28 23.47
N GLY A 141 -17.06 9.21 24.09
CA GLY A 141 -18.38 8.62 23.88
C GLY A 141 -18.96 8.03 25.16
N THR A 142 -18.53 8.48 26.34
CA THR A 142 -19.34 8.39 27.54
C THR A 142 -20.34 9.52 27.44
N GLY A 143 -21.49 9.21 26.81
CA GLY A 143 -22.62 10.11 26.82
C GLY A 143 -23.09 10.28 28.25
N ASP A 144 -22.89 11.47 28.78
CA ASP A 144 -23.60 12.02 29.92
C ASP A 144 -25.10 12.16 29.55
N MET A 145 -25.76 11.04 29.26
CA MET A 145 -27.22 10.95 29.08
C MET A 145 -27.92 11.00 30.45
N GLN A 146 -27.48 11.90 31.33
CA GLN A 146 -28.04 12.17 32.66
C GLN A 146 -28.51 13.64 32.79
N ALA A 147 -28.50 14.42 31.70
CA ALA A 147 -29.00 15.79 31.68
C ALA A 147 -29.88 16.05 30.45
N MET A 148 -31.03 15.38 30.37
CA MET A 148 -32.25 15.91 29.74
C MET A 148 -33.47 15.14 30.20
#